data_AF-A0A382RC95-F1
#
_entry.id   AF-A0A382RC95-F1
#
_cell.length_a   1.000
_cell.length_b   1.000
_cell.length_c   1.000
_cell.angle_alpha   90.00
_cell.angle_beta   90.00
_cell.angle_gamma   90.00
#
_symmetry.space_group_name_H-M   'P 1'
#
loop_
_entity.id
_entity.type
_entity.pdbx_description
1 polymer ?
#
loop_
_entity_poly.entity_id
_entity_poly.type
_entity_poly.pdbx_seq_one_letter_code
_entity_poly.pdbx_strand_id
1 'polypeptide(L)'
;MDFHCIEDCAECCIQREYYPSKKFGKVGVLILPEEKEIIESHAKKFGLEITILPRIGISYEKSNKPTKILAYQMMGRERNGNTCPFLDTETNERSPHGGFPCKIYQNRPLACKAYPVIETSPITLDSKCKFCQHHGPSSKNLNSELESLVKIKTTVITDAPFVWRFATGVGEDSDNDVIDSGWILVS
;
A
#
# COMPACT_ATOMS: atom_id res chain seq x y z
N MET A 1 -14.65 26.51 2.38
CA MET A 1 -15.05 25.55 1.33
C MET A 1 -15.04 24.20 1.97
N ASP A 2 -16.19 23.54 1.99
CA ASP A 2 -16.26 22.15 2.42
C ASP A 2 -15.45 21.29 1.44
N PHE A 3 -14.83 20.23 1.96
CA PHE A 3 -14.07 19.26 1.18
C PHE A 3 -15.03 18.55 0.21
N HIS A 4 -15.20 19.12 -0.98
CA HIS A 4 -15.92 18.52 -2.09
C HIS A 4 -14.88 17.97 -3.07
N CYS A 5 -14.96 16.66 -3.34
CA CYS A 5 -13.97 15.99 -4.16
C CYS A 5 -14.08 16.39 -5.62
N ILE A 6 -12.91 16.53 -6.25
CA ILE A 6 -12.74 16.52 -7.69
C ILE A 6 -13.02 15.11 -8.24
N GLU A 7 -13.46 15.01 -9.49
CA GLU A 7 -13.50 13.74 -10.22
C GLU A 7 -12.11 13.07 -10.14
N ASP A 8 -12.08 11.74 -9.98
CA ASP A 8 -10.87 10.90 -9.89
C ASP A 8 -10.00 10.98 -8.62
N CYS A 9 -10.48 11.54 -7.50
CA CYS A 9 -9.71 11.57 -6.24
C CYS A 9 -9.27 10.16 -5.73
N ALA A 10 -9.90 9.08 -6.20
CA ALA A 10 -9.57 7.70 -5.84
C ALA A 10 -8.62 6.99 -6.83
N GLU A 11 -8.11 7.68 -7.86
CA GLU A 11 -7.23 7.07 -8.88
C GLU A 11 -6.02 6.36 -8.26
N CYS A 12 -5.43 6.91 -7.20
CA CYS A 12 -4.29 6.28 -6.50
C CYS A 12 -4.65 4.94 -5.83
N CYS A 13 -5.91 4.72 -5.50
CA CYS A 13 -6.41 3.44 -4.98
C CYS A 13 -6.64 2.41 -6.10
N ILE A 14 -6.81 2.88 -7.34
CA ILE A 14 -7.18 2.09 -8.53
C ILE A 14 -5.93 1.76 -9.37
N GLN A 15 -5.02 2.71 -9.55
CA GLN A 15 -3.85 2.61 -10.41
C GLN A 15 -2.57 2.49 -9.58
N ARG A 16 -2.19 1.25 -9.30
CA ARG A 16 -1.05 0.92 -8.46
C ARG A 16 0.19 0.63 -9.30
N GLU A 17 0.97 1.67 -9.56
CA GLU A 17 2.17 1.55 -10.42
C GLU A 17 3.49 1.53 -9.65
N TYR A 18 3.48 1.28 -8.33
CA TYR A 18 4.71 1.38 -7.56
C TYR A 18 5.58 0.12 -7.72
N TYR A 19 6.75 0.29 -8.33
CA TYR A 19 7.82 -0.69 -8.44
C TYR A 19 9.08 -0.15 -7.75
N PRO A 20 9.69 -0.86 -6.77
CA PRO A 20 11.05 -0.57 -6.32
C PRO A 20 12.05 -0.77 -7.46
N SER A 21 11.83 -1.83 -8.24
CA SER A 21 12.35 -2.08 -9.59
C SER A 21 11.46 -3.16 -10.23
N LYS A 22 11.54 -3.33 -11.56
CA LYS A 22 10.78 -4.39 -12.25
C LYS A 22 11.07 -5.79 -11.68
N LYS A 23 12.30 -6.03 -11.23
CA LYS A 23 12.73 -7.29 -10.60
C LYS A 23 11.87 -7.69 -9.40
N PHE A 24 11.44 -6.75 -8.57
CA PHE A 24 10.64 -7.04 -7.38
C PHE A 24 9.14 -7.20 -7.67
N GLY A 25 8.71 -6.89 -8.90
CA GLY A 25 7.30 -6.76 -9.23
C GLY A 25 6.64 -5.56 -8.57
N LYS A 26 5.33 -5.42 -8.79
CA LYS A 26 4.51 -4.38 -8.20
C LYS A 26 4.37 -4.56 -6.71
N VAL A 27 4.24 -3.43 -6.04
CA VAL A 27 4.08 -3.34 -4.60
C VAL A 27 2.62 -3.24 -4.18
N GLY A 28 2.24 -4.14 -3.28
CA GLY A 28 0.95 -4.16 -2.61
C GLY A 28 0.83 -3.12 -1.47
N VAL A 29 -0.37 -3.01 -0.87
CA VAL A 29 -0.65 -1.97 0.14
C VAL A 29 0.10 -2.41 1.35
N LEU A 30 0.97 -1.57 1.91
CA LEU A 30 1.71 -1.93 3.10
C LEU A 30 0.74 -2.26 4.23
N ILE A 31 0.87 -3.47 4.77
CA ILE A 31 0.11 -3.95 5.93
C ILE A 31 1.12 -4.21 7.04
N LEU A 32 0.96 -3.57 8.19
CA LEU A 32 1.79 -3.90 9.34
C LEU A 32 1.38 -5.27 9.94
N PRO A 33 2.27 -5.99 10.64
CA PRO A 33 1.96 -7.30 11.20
C PRO A 33 0.67 -7.31 12.05
N GLU A 34 0.43 -6.25 12.83
CA GLU A 34 -0.78 -6.10 13.65
C GLU A 34 -2.06 -5.86 12.86
N GLU A 35 -1.97 -5.40 11.61
CA GLU A 35 -3.13 -5.14 10.74
C GLU A 35 -3.54 -6.37 9.93
N LYS A 36 -2.65 -7.36 9.79
CA LYS A 36 -2.83 -8.50 8.89
C LYS A 36 -4.12 -9.27 9.16
N GLU A 37 -4.30 -9.74 10.38
CA GLU A 37 -5.48 -10.55 10.76
C GLU A 37 -6.79 -9.75 10.65
N ILE A 38 -6.73 -8.44 10.91
CA ILE A 38 -7.88 -7.53 10.79
C ILE A 38 -8.32 -7.45 9.32
N ILE A 39 -7.37 -7.29 8.40
CA ILE A 39 -7.64 -7.21 6.96
C ILE A 39 -8.16 -8.54 6.42
N GLU A 40 -7.59 -9.68 6.83
CA GLU A 40 -8.08 -11.01 6.46
C GLU A 40 -9.51 -11.26 6.95
N SER A 41 -9.81 -10.85 8.19
CA SER A 41 -11.16 -10.93 8.76
C SER A 41 -12.17 -10.09 7.97
N HIS A 42 -11.79 -8.86 7.58
CA HIS A 42 -12.63 -8.03 6.75
C HIS A 42 -12.86 -8.62 5.35
N ALA A 43 -11.83 -9.16 4.70
CA ALA A 43 -11.99 -9.83 3.41
C ALA A 43 -12.99 -10.98 3.49
N LYS A 44 -12.86 -11.84 4.52
CA LYS A 44 -13.81 -12.94 4.78
C LYS A 44 -15.24 -12.43 4.99
N LYS A 45 -15.42 -11.35 5.78
CA LYS A 45 -16.73 -10.74 6.03
C LYS A 45 -17.42 -10.28 4.74
N PHE A 46 -16.65 -9.78 3.78
CA PHE A 46 -17.18 -9.28 2.51
C PHE A 46 -17.17 -10.32 1.38
N GLY A 47 -16.76 -11.57 1.65
CA GLY A 47 -16.65 -12.62 0.63
C GLY A 47 -15.59 -12.33 -0.43
N LEU A 48 -14.53 -11.60 -0.07
CA LEU A 48 -13.45 -11.22 -0.97
C LEU A 48 -12.28 -12.17 -0.85
N GLU A 49 -11.72 -12.59 -1.98
CA GLU A 49 -10.41 -13.24 -2.02
C GLU A 49 -9.32 -12.16 -2.05
N ILE A 50 -8.38 -12.26 -1.11
CA ILE A 50 -7.23 -11.34 -1.04
C ILE A 50 -5.92 -12.14 -0.99
N THR A 51 -4.88 -11.55 -1.56
CA THR A 51 -3.51 -12.07 -1.47
C THR A 51 -2.68 -11.11 -0.63
N ILE A 52 -2.18 -11.59 0.52
CA ILE A 52 -1.22 -10.87 1.36
C ILE A 52 0.13 -11.57 1.30
N LEU A 53 1.11 -10.89 0.73
CA LEU A 53 2.49 -11.36 0.65
C LEU A 53 3.35 -10.70 1.73
N PRO A 54 4.46 -11.31 2.15
CA PRO A 54 5.49 -10.58 2.86
C PRO A 54 6.02 -9.41 2.00
N ARG A 55 6.59 -8.39 2.65
CA ARG A 55 7.22 -7.26 1.96
C ARG A 55 8.64 -7.03 2.43
N ILE A 56 8.82 -6.90 3.74
CA ILE A 56 10.11 -6.63 4.38
C ILE A 56 10.31 -7.64 5.50
N GLY A 57 11.44 -8.33 5.47
CA GLY A 57 11.89 -9.21 6.54
C GLY A 57 13.29 -8.84 6.99
N ILE A 58 13.66 -9.30 8.19
CA ILE A 58 14.98 -9.10 8.77
C ILE A 58 15.53 -10.39 9.36
N SER A 59 16.85 -10.46 9.48
CA SER A 59 17.54 -11.44 10.32
C SER A 59 18.81 -10.81 10.92
N TYR A 60 19.21 -11.28 12.10
CA TYR A 60 20.48 -10.88 12.72
C TYR A 60 21.65 -11.81 12.33
N GLU A 61 21.33 -12.95 11.73
CA GLU A 61 22.28 -13.92 11.23
C GLU A 61 22.04 -14.20 9.74
N LYS A 62 23.09 -14.59 9.03
CA LYS A 62 23.02 -14.99 7.63
C LYS A 62 22.21 -16.29 7.55
N SER A 63 21.18 -16.27 6.73
CA SER A 63 20.27 -17.40 6.54
C SER A 63 19.75 -17.39 5.10
N ASN A 64 18.84 -18.31 4.76
CA ASN A 64 18.25 -18.38 3.43
C ASN A 64 16.92 -17.61 3.33
N LYS A 65 16.40 -17.08 4.45
CA LYS A 65 15.12 -16.36 4.55
C LYS A 65 15.09 -15.52 5.83
N PRO A 66 14.29 -14.43 5.91
CA PRO A 66 14.19 -13.65 7.13
C PRO A 66 13.66 -14.48 8.32
N THR A 67 14.11 -14.14 9.51
CA THR A 67 13.62 -14.73 10.77
C THR A 67 12.42 -13.98 11.33
N LYS A 68 12.27 -12.70 10.98
CA LYS A 68 11.12 -11.85 11.36
C LYS A 68 10.62 -11.06 10.16
N ILE A 69 9.31 -10.97 10.02
CA ILE A 69 8.66 -10.11 9.02
C ILE A 69 8.28 -8.78 9.69
N LEU A 70 8.74 -7.67 9.13
CA LEU A 70 8.41 -6.32 9.60
C LEU A 70 7.20 -5.74 8.90
N ALA A 71 6.92 -6.17 7.67
CA ALA A 71 5.80 -5.69 6.91
C ALA A 71 5.31 -6.72 5.89
N TYR A 72 4.01 -6.66 5.63
CA TYR A 72 3.32 -7.38 4.58
C TYR A 72 2.84 -6.39 3.50
N GLN A 73 2.31 -6.93 2.42
CA GLN A 73 1.70 -6.18 1.34
C GLN A 73 0.46 -6.89 0.80
N MET A 74 -0.66 -6.17 0.74
CA MET A 74 -1.90 -6.66 0.13
C MET A 74 -1.90 -6.34 -1.36
N MET A 75 -1.97 -7.39 -2.19
CA MET A 75 -1.92 -7.29 -3.64
C MET A 75 -3.28 -6.90 -4.23
N GLY A 76 -3.28 -6.42 -5.47
CA GLY A 76 -4.51 -6.25 -6.24
C GLY A 76 -5.16 -7.59 -6.58
N ARG A 77 -6.45 -7.55 -6.97
CA ARG A 77 -7.22 -8.77 -7.28
C ARG A 77 -6.87 -9.38 -8.63
N GLU A 78 -6.43 -8.58 -9.61
CA GLU A 78 -5.99 -9.07 -10.91
C GLU A 78 -4.49 -9.45 -10.91
N ARG A 79 -4.06 -10.21 -11.92
CA ARG A 79 -2.66 -10.61 -12.11
C ARG A 79 -1.70 -9.43 -12.22
N ASN A 80 -2.16 -8.31 -12.79
CA ASN A 80 -1.37 -7.09 -12.87
C ASN A 80 -1.33 -6.30 -11.54
N GLY A 81 -2.02 -6.76 -10.48
CA GLY A 81 -1.96 -6.17 -9.15
C GLY A 81 -2.55 -4.75 -9.01
N ASN A 82 -3.27 -4.23 -10.01
CA ASN A 82 -3.73 -2.85 -10.02
C ASN A 82 -4.88 -2.60 -9.05
N THR A 83 -5.97 -3.37 -9.17
CA THR A 83 -7.20 -3.02 -8.45
C THR A 83 -7.17 -3.54 -7.02
N CYS A 84 -7.32 -2.65 -6.06
CA CYS A 84 -7.50 -3.04 -4.66
C CYS A 84 -8.74 -3.96 -4.50
N PRO A 85 -8.62 -5.13 -3.84
CA PRO A 85 -9.76 -6.05 -3.68
C PRO A 85 -10.95 -5.46 -2.91
N PHE A 86 -10.74 -4.43 -2.10
CA PHE A 86 -11.78 -3.78 -1.31
C PHE A 86 -12.46 -2.60 -2.03
N LEU A 87 -12.00 -2.22 -3.22
CA LEU A 87 -12.71 -1.24 -4.04
C LEU A 87 -13.87 -1.92 -4.75
N ASP A 88 -15.07 -1.40 -4.51
CA ASP A 88 -16.23 -1.81 -5.26
C ASP A 88 -16.22 -1.12 -6.63
N THR A 89 -15.90 -1.89 -7.65
CA THR A 89 -15.86 -1.46 -9.06
C THR A 89 -16.98 -2.11 -9.89
N GLU A 90 -17.81 -2.94 -9.25
CA GLU A 90 -18.84 -3.74 -9.91
C GLU A 90 -20.21 -3.08 -9.79
N THR A 91 -20.44 -2.32 -8.72
CA THR A 91 -21.65 -1.53 -8.55
C THR A 91 -21.50 -0.14 -9.20
N ASN A 92 -22.64 0.44 -9.57
CA ASN A 92 -22.71 1.85 -9.98
C ASN A 92 -22.73 2.80 -8.78
N GLU A 93 -22.50 2.29 -7.56
CA GLU A 93 -22.45 3.11 -6.35
C GLU A 93 -21.19 3.96 -6.32
N ARG A 94 -21.31 5.17 -5.78
CA ARG A 94 -20.19 6.08 -5.57
C ARG A 94 -20.09 6.38 -4.09
N SER A 95 -18.85 6.51 -3.62
CA SER A 95 -18.60 7.09 -2.31
C SER A 95 -19.13 8.53 -2.24
N PRO A 96 -19.31 9.11 -1.04
CA PRO A 96 -19.59 10.54 -0.88
C PRO A 96 -18.57 11.48 -1.55
N HIS A 97 -17.45 10.91 -2.01
CA HIS A 97 -16.31 11.54 -2.62
C HIS A 97 -16.22 11.30 -4.14
N GLY A 98 -17.27 10.74 -4.76
CA GLY A 98 -17.38 10.55 -6.22
C GLY A 98 -16.59 9.36 -6.79
N GLY A 99 -15.61 8.81 -6.06
CA GLY A 99 -14.87 7.60 -6.45
C GLY A 99 -15.57 6.29 -6.09
N PHE A 100 -15.00 5.16 -6.53
CA PHE A 100 -15.43 3.82 -6.13
C PHE A 100 -15.38 3.63 -4.60
N PRO A 101 -16.44 3.09 -3.97
CA PRO A 101 -16.47 2.93 -2.53
C PRO A 101 -15.48 1.86 -2.07
N CYS A 102 -14.74 2.16 -0.99
CA CYS A 102 -13.87 1.20 -0.32
C CYS A 102 -14.65 0.52 0.82
N LYS A 103 -14.84 -0.80 0.74
CA LYS A 103 -15.62 -1.59 1.72
C LYS A 103 -15.05 -1.55 3.13
N ILE A 104 -13.76 -1.21 3.26
CA ILE A 104 -13.06 -1.07 4.54
C ILE A 104 -12.59 0.36 4.80
N TYR A 105 -13.21 1.40 4.21
CA TYR A 105 -12.70 2.78 4.31
C TYR A 105 -12.35 3.21 5.74
N GLN A 106 -13.21 2.90 6.72
CA GLN A 106 -12.97 3.22 8.14
C GLN A 106 -11.88 2.35 8.79
N ASN A 107 -11.72 1.11 8.31
CA ASN A 107 -10.75 0.13 8.81
C ASN A 107 -9.57 -0.03 7.85
N ARG A 108 -9.30 0.97 7.01
CA ARG A 108 -8.26 0.90 6.00
C ARG A 108 -6.88 0.84 6.67
N PRO A 109 -5.88 0.18 6.05
CA PRO A 109 -4.53 0.11 6.60
C PRO A 109 -3.93 1.49 6.84
N LEU A 110 -2.98 1.58 7.77
CA LEU A 110 -2.24 2.81 8.05
C LEU A 110 -1.63 3.42 6.78
N ALA A 111 -1.17 2.60 5.84
CA ALA A 111 -0.63 3.08 4.58
C ALA A 111 -1.66 3.85 3.75
N CYS A 112 -2.93 3.42 3.78
CA CYS A 112 -4.04 4.13 3.15
C CYS A 112 -4.51 5.34 3.98
N LYS A 113 -4.26 5.36 5.30
CA LYS A 113 -4.53 6.53 6.16
C LYS A 113 -3.47 7.60 6.04
N ALA A 114 -2.22 7.22 5.78
CA ALA A 114 -1.10 8.14 5.60
C ALA A 114 -1.15 8.90 4.28
N TYR A 115 -1.81 8.35 3.26
CA TYR A 115 -1.94 8.99 1.96
C TYR A 115 -2.73 10.31 2.06
N PRO A 116 -2.26 11.42 1.44
CA PRO A 116 -1.21 11.49 0.43
C PRO A 116 0.20 11.81 0.95
N VAL A 117 0.44 11.80 2.27
CA VAL A 117 1.74 12.15 2.84
C VAL A 117 2.76 11.02 2.64
N ILE A 118 3.91 11.35 2.03
CA ILE A 118 5.01 10.40 1.77
C ILE A 118 6.27 10.68 2.58
N GLU A 119 6.49 11.92 3.02
CA GLU A 119 7.60 12.32 3.89
C GLU A 119 7.10 13.33 4.94
N THR A 120 7.73 13.32 6.11
CA THR A 120 7.37 14.17 7.27
C THR A 120 8.35 15.32 7.46
N SER A 121 9.58 15.24 6.94
CA SER A 121 10.59 16.30 7.11
C SER A 121 11.51 16.45 5.88
N PRO A 122 11.23 17.39 4.96
CA PRO A 122 10.03 18.24 4.91
C PRO A 122 8.77 17.46 4.53
N ILE A 123 7.59 17.98 4.92
CA ILE A 123 6.31 17.36 4.53
C ILE A 123 6.22 17.33 3.01
N THR A 124 6.14 16.12 2.45
CA THR A 124 6.02 15.89 1.01
C THR A 124 4.76 15.09 0.74
N LEU A 125 3.98 15.54 -0.24
CA LEU A 125 2.77 14.87 -0.70
C LEU A 125 3.04 14.11 -2.00
N ASP A 126 2.35 13.00 -2.21
CA ASP A 126 2.43 12.22 -3.44
C ASP A 126 1.98 13.10 -4.62
N SER A 127 2.87 13.26 -5.60
CA SER A 127 2.61 14.04 -6.81
C SER A 127 1.49 13.46 -7.66
N LYS A 128 1.13 12.17 -7.48
CA LYS A 128 -0.01 11.53 -8.14
C LYS A 128 -1.35 11.86 -7.49
N CYS A 129 -1.38 12.52 -6.32
CA CYS A 129 -2.63 12.91 -5.69
C CYS A 129 -3.31 14.05 -6.46
N LYS A 130 -4.35 13.73 -7.24
CA LYS A 130 -5.11 14.72 -8.01
C LYS A 130 -5.64 15.86 -7.14
N PHE A 131 -6.05 15.58 -5.89
CA PHE A 131 -6.50 16.62 -4.97
C PHE A 131 -5.38 17.63 -4.66
N CYS A 132 -4.19 17.14 -4.33
CA CYS A 132 -3.02 17.99 -4.09
C CYS A 132 -2.57 18.76 -5.34
N GLN A 133 -2.77 18.20 -6.53
CA GLN A 133 -2.49 18.90 -7.80
C GLN A 133 -3.43 20.10 -8.02
N HIS A 134 -4.73 19.95 -7.72
CA HIS A 134 -5.73 20.99 -8.00
C HIS A 134 -5.82 22.07 -6.91
N HIS A 135 -5.61 21.70 -5.64
CA HIS A 135 -5.79 22.60 -4.50
C HIS A 135 -4.46 23.04 -3.86
N GLY A 136 -3.33 22.58 -4.42
CA GLY A 136 -2.00 22.77 -3.86
C GLY A 136 -1.76 21.91 -2.59
N PRO A 137 -0.53 21.92 -2.05
CA PRO A 137 -0.22 21.29 -0.78
C PRO A 137 -0.87 22.10 0.35
N SER A 138 -2.17 21.93 0.56
CA SER A 138 -2.83 22.39 1.78
C SER A 138 -2.29 21.54 2.94
N SER A 139 -1.21 22.00 3.57
CA SER A 139 -0.65 21.41 4.80
C SER A 139 -1.57 21.57 6.02
N LYS A 140 -2.69 22.28 5.85
CA LYS A 140 -3.70 22.46 6.89
C LYS A 140 -4.44 21.14 7.07
N ASN A 141 -4.36 20.57 8.28
CA ASN A 141 -5.11 19.40 8.75
C ASN A 141 -4.63 18.02 8.24
N LEU A 142 -3.31 17.80 8.14
CA LEU A 142 -2.69 16.50 7.80
C LEU A 142 -2.27 15.67 9.02
N ASN A 143 -2.76 15.99 10.22
CA ASN A 143 -2.25 15.42 11.47
C ASN A 143 -2.45 13.89 11.50
N SER A 144 -3.60 13.40 11.04
CA SER A 144 -3.89 11.95 11.04
C SER A 144 -3.02 11.19 10.04
N GLU A 145 -2.77 11.79 8.88
CA GLU A 145 -1.90 11.25 7.82
C GLU A 145 -0.45 11.19 8.30
N LEU A 146 0.03 12.27 8.94
CA LEU A 146 1.37 12.36 9.53
C LEU A 146 1.56 11.32 10.64
N GLU A 147 0.61 11.21 11.57
CA GLU A 147 0.64 10.20 12.65
C GLU A 147 0.70 8.78 12.07
N SER A 148 -0.09 8.50 11.04
CA SER A 148 -0.09 7.20 10.36
C SER A 148 1.26 6.89 9.70
N LEU A 149 1.86 7.88 9.02
CA LEU A 149 3.18 7.72 8.40
C LEU A 149 4.29 7.53 9.44
N VAL A 150 4.27 8.30 10.53
CA VAL A 150 5.23 8.15 11.64
C VAL A 150 5.13 6.77 12.25
N LYS A 151 3.91 6.27 12.50
CA LYS A 151 3.71 4.92 13.03
C LYS A 151 4.29 3.86 12.09
N ILE A 152 4.02 3.96 10.79
CA ILE A 152 4.61 3.06 9.78
C ILE A 152 6.13 3.09 9.85
N LYS A 153 6.74 4.28 9.76
CA LYS A 153 8.20 4.45 9.76
C LYS A 153 8.81 3.85 11.03
N THR A 154 8.20 4.08 12.19
CA THR A 154 8.69 3.57 13.47
C THR A 154 8.64 2.04 13.55
N THR A 155 7.59 1.41 13.01
CA THR A 155 7.46 -0.06 13.00
C THR A 155 8.45 -0.74 12.05
N VAL A 156 8.80 -0.11 10.93
CA VAL A 156 9.69 -0.70 9.90
C VAL A 156 11.17 -0.35 10.07
N ILE A 157 11.52 0.56 10.99
CA ILE A 157 12.92 0.84 11.35
C ILE A 157 13.53 -0.38 12.03
N THR A 158 14.78 -0.68 11.66
CA THR A 158 15.51 -1.84 12.17
C THR A 158 17.01 -1.58 12.15
N ASP A 159 17.72 -2.15 13.12
CA ASP A 159 19.18 -2.23 13.20
C ASP A 159 19.72 -3.59 12.73
N ALA A 160 18.85 -4.47 12.21
CA ALA A 160 19.25 -5.79 11.77
C ALA A 160 20.23 -5.69 10.57
N PRO A 161 21.35 -6.43 10.60
CA PRO A 161 22.36 -6.38 9.54
C PRO A 161 21.87 -6.99 8.22
N PHE A 162 20.89 -7.90 8.24
CA PHE A 162 20.36 -8.54 7.04
C PHE A 162 18.92 -8.11 6.79
N VAL A 163 18.69 -7.39 5.70
CA VAL A 163 17.37 -6.90 5.27
C VAL A 163 16.94 -7.64 4.01
N TRP A 164 15.73 -8.17 4.07
CA TRP A 164 15.12 -8.98 3.01
C TRP A 164 13.93 -8.25 2.40
N ARG A 165 13.85 -8.24 1.07
CA ARG A 165 12.67 -7.78 0.34
C ARG A 165 12.04 -8.94 -0.40
N PHE A 166 10.71 -8.98 -0.41
CA PHE A 166 9.97 -10.01 -1.12
C PHE A 166 9.65 -9.55 -2.54
N ALA A 167 10.10 -10.29 -3.55
CA ALA A 167 9.69 -10.13 -4.93
C ALA A 167 8.33 -10.81 -5.14
N THR A 168 7.37 -10.09 -5.70
CA THR A 168 5.95 -10.48 -5.66
C THR A 168 5.54 -11.45 -6.74
N GLY A 169 6.28 -11.56 -7.84
CA GLY A 169 5.79 -12.26 -9.03
C GLY A 169 4.62 -11.55 -9.74
N VAL A 170 4.27 -10.32 -9.32
CA VAL A 170 3.10 -9.57 -9.82
C VAL A 170 3.58 -8.38 -10.64
N GLY A 171 3.03 -8.18 -11.83
CA GLY A 171 3.37 -7.06 -12.69
C GLY A 171 2.61 -7.11 -14.01
N GLU A 172 2.98 -6.23 -14.95
CA GLU A 172 2.40 -6.27 -16.29
C GLU A 172 2.86 -7.51 -17.05
N ASP A 173 2.04 -7.97 -18.00
CA ASP A 173 2.36 -9.18 -18.78
C ASP A 173 3.67 -9.03 -19.59
N SER A 174 4.00 -7.80 -19.99
CA SER A 174 5.24 -7.45 -20.69
C SER A 174 6.49 -7.54 -19.81
N ASP A 175 6.33 -7.62 -18.49
CA ASP A 175 7.44 -7.66 -17.52
C ASP A 175 7.68 -9.07 -16.95
N ASN A 176 6.92 -10.09 -17.39
CA ASN A 176 7.00 -11.45 -16.84
C ASN A 176 8.42 -12.06 -16.87
N ASP A 177 9.23 -11.74 -17.89
CA ASP A 177 10.60 -12.27 -18.05
C ASP A 177 11.61 -11.68 -17.07
N VAL A 178 11.28 -10.55 -16.42
CA VAL A 178 12.19 -9.82 -15.52
C VAL A 178 11.75 -9.81 -14.07
N ILE A 179 10.53 -10.24 -13.77
CA ILE A 179 9.98 -10.27 -12.41
C ILE A 179 10.42 -11.56 -11.69
N ASP A 180 11.07 -11.40 -10.54
CA ASP A 180 11.38 -12.50 -9.63
C ASP A 180 10.21 -12.81 -8.68
N SER A 181 10.30 -13.95 -7.99
CA SER A 181 9.42 -14.27 -6.86
C SER A 181 10.22 -14.80 -5.65
N GLY A 182 9.80 -14.41 -4.44
CA GLY A 182 10.39 -14.88 -3.20
C GLY A 182 11.31 -13.88 -2.49
N TRP A 183 12.04 -14.35 -1.47
CA TRP A 183 12.91 -13.49 -0.67
C TRP A 183 14.22 -13.17 -1.37
N ILE A 184 14.57 -11.89 -1.40
CA ILE A 184 15.84 -11.37 -1.90
C ILE A 184 16.54 -10.62 -0.77
N LEU A 185 17.75 -11.03 -0.43
CA LEU A 185 18.62 -10.30 0.49
C LEU A 185 19.10 -9.01 -0.21
N VAL A 186 18.87 -7.85 0.41
CA VAL A 186 19.20 -6.54 -0.19
C VAL A 186 20.21 -5.73 0.60
N SER A 187 20.44 -6.08 1.85
CA SER A 187 21.50 -5.57 2.72
C SER A 187 21.91 -6.65 3.70
#